data_AF-A0A6F9CD66-F1
#
_entry.id   AF-A0A6F9CD66-F1
#
_cell.length_a   1.000
_cell.length_b   1.000
_cell.length_c   1.000
_cell.angle_alpha   90.00
_cell.angle_beta   90.00
_cell.angle_gamma   90.00
#
_symmetry.space_group_name_H-M   'P 1'
#
loop_
_entity.id
_entity.type
_entity.pdbx_description
1 polymer ?
#
loop_
_entity_poly.entity_id
_entity_poly.type
_entity_poly.pdbx_seq_one_letter_code
_entity_poly.pdbx_strand_id
1 'polypeptide(L)'
;MNGSVAKKTQDTLGKVIKKPPLTEKLLTKPPFRYLHDIFSEVIRTTGFMKGLYVETEMKSDNVKDKDAKIAFLQKAMDVVMLVSGEPLSAKPARIVAGHEPEKTNELLQAIAKCCLNKVCLFGKIHVHVHARSYTTYTHMNTHT
;
A
#
# COMPACT_ATOMS: atom_id res chain seq x y z
N MET A 1 -9.48 -7.06 -17.87
CA MET A 1 -9.95 -6.81 -16.49
C MET A 1 -11.45 -6.65 -16.54
N ASN A 2 -12.20 -7.21 -15.59
CA ASN A 2 -13.67 -7.15 -15.57
C ASN A 2 -14.10 -5.75 -15.08
N GLY A 3 -14.89 -5.00 -15.86
CA GLY A 3 -15.25 -3.60 -15.55
C GLY A 3 -15.88 -3.40 -14.16
N SER A 4 -16.49 -4.45 -13.61
CA SER A 4 -17.02 -4.50 -12.25
C SER A 4 -15.96 -4.22 -11.16
N VAL A 5 -14.72 -4.69 -11.34
CA VAL A 5 -13.65 -4.53 -10.33
C VAL A 5 -13.16 -3.09 -10.28
N ALA A 6 -12.94 -2.46 -11.44
CA ALA A 6 -12.51 -1.06 -11.50
C ALA A 6 -13.59 -0.13 -10.92
N LYS A 7 -14.86 -0.39 -11.24
CA LYS A 7 -16.00 0.34 -10.68
C LYS A 7 -16.07 0.25 -9.16
N LYS A 8 -15.90 -0.96 -8.60
CA LYS A 8 -15.83 -1.14 -7.15
C LYS A 8 -14.67 -0.36 -6.51
N THR A 9 -13.52 -0.31 -7.14
CA THR A 9 -12.39 0.53 -6.67
C THR A 9 -12.76 2.01 -6.67
N GLN A 10 -13.41 2.51 -7.72
CA GLN A 10 -13.88 3.90 -7.78
C GLN A 10 -14.86 4.23 -6.65
N ASP A 11 -15.85 3.37 -6.44
CA ASP A 11 -16.93 3.62 -5.48
C ASP A 11 -16.46 3.51 -4.01
N THR A 12 -15.44 2.68 -3.75
CA THR A 12 -14.85 2.52 -2.40
C THR A 12 -13.77 3.56 -2.13
N LEU A 13 -12.73 3.63 -2.96
CA LEU A 13 -11.59 4.52 -2.76
C LEU A 13 -11.95 5.99 -3.02
N GLY A 14 -12.92 6.29 -3.89
CA GLY A 14 -13.41 7.65 -4.15
C GLY A 14 -14.17 8.29 -2.98
N LYS A 15 -14.53 7.50 -1.96
CA LYS A 15 -15.03 7.99 -0.66
C LYS A 15 -13.89 8.46 0.26
N VAL A 16 -12.67 7.95 0.02
CA VAL A 16 -11.49 8.19 0.86
C VAL A 16 -10.62 9.31 0.29
N ILE A 17 -10.40 9.31 -1.03
CA ILE A 17 -9.56 10.30 -1.71
C ILE A 17 -10.29 10.91 -2.91
N LYS A 18 -9.90 12.13 -3.30
CA LYS A 18 -10.43 12.82 -4.49
C LYS A 18 -9.42 12.95 -5.63
N LYS A 19 -8.14 12.71 -5.35
CA LYS A 19 -7.04 12.73 -6.32
C LYS A 19 -6.09 11.57 -6.02
N PRO A 20 -5.37 11.01 -7.01
CA PRO A 20 -5.53 11.24 -8.45
C PRO A 20 -6.87 10.71 -9.01
N PRO A 21 -7.26 11.04 -10.26
CA PRO A 21 -8.50 10.57 -10.86
C PRO A 21 -8.55 9.05 -11.00
N LEU A 22 -9.57 8.41 -10.41
CA LEU A 22 -9.76 6.95 -10.44
C LEU A 22 -10.38 6.46 -11.76
N THR A 23 -9.76 6.75 -12.89
CA THR A 23 -10.32 6.36 -14.20
C THR A 23 -10.16 4.87 -14.48
N GLU A 24 -11.08 4.28 -15.24
CA GLU A 24 -10.99 2.87 -15.64
C GLU A 24 -9.69 2.55 -16.40
N LYS A 25 -9.23 3.49 -17.25
CA LYS A 25 -7.97 3.37 -17.99
C LYS A 25 -6.76 3.21 -17.05
N LEU A 26 -6.68 4.03 -15.99
CA LEU A 26 -5.60 3.93 -15.01
C LEU A 26 -5.76 2.70 -14.12
N LEU A 27 -6.98 2.32 -13.75
CA LEU A 27 -7.22 1.14 -12.90
C LEU A 27 -7.01 -0.19 -13.64
N THR A 28 -7.14 -0.22 -14.96
CA THR A 28 -6.90 -1.42 -15.79
C THR A 28 -5.42 -1.71 -15.97
N LYS A 29 -4.56 -0.69 -15.92
CA LYS A 29 -3.11 -0.84 -16.00
C LYS A 29 -2.42 0.26 -15.17
N PRO A 30 -2.46 0.16 -13.83
CA PRO A 30 -2.00 1.23 -12.97
C PRO A 30 -0.47 1.34 -13.01
N PRO A 31 0.10 2.47 -13.48
CA PRO A 31 1.55 2.66 -13.41
C PRO A 31 1.97 2.87 -11.94
N PHE A 32 3.20 2.49 -11.59
CA PHE A 32 3.70 2.62 -10.22
C PHE A 32 3.54 4.03 -9.64
N ARG A 33 3.82 5.06 -10.45
CA ARG A 33 3.68 6.48 -10.04
C ARG A 33 2.25 6.79 -9.57
N TYR A 34 1.25 6.25 -10.26
CA TYR A 34 -0.16 6.45 -9.92
C TYR A 34 -0.54 5.73 -8.63
N LEU A 35 -0.03 4.51 -8.40
CA LEU A 35 -0.21 3.81 -7.12
C LEU A 35 0.44 4.58 -5.97
N HIS A 36 1.64 5.11 -6.19
CA HIS A 36 2.35 5.94 -5.20
C HIS A 36 1.55 7.21 -4.85
N ASP A 37 0.98 7.90 -5.85
CA ASP A 37 0.08 9.05 -5.61
C ASP A 37 -1.14 8.68 -4.78
N ILE A 38 -1.79 7.55 -5.09
CA ILE A 38 -2.92 7.05 -4.31
C ILE A 38 -2.52 6.80 -2.86
N PHE A 39 -1.40 6.10 -2.62
CA PHE A 39 -0.98 5.73 -1.28
C PHE A 39 -0.62 6.97 -0.46
N SER A 40 0.09 7.91 -1.08
CA SER A 40 0.46 9.19 -0.48
C SER A 40 -0.78 10.00 -0.11
N GLU A 41 -1.78 10.06 -1.00
CA GLU A 41 -3.02 10.80 -0.73
C GLU A 41 -3.86 10.14 0.36
N VAL A 42 -3.92 8.80 0.40
CA VAL A 42 -4.58 8.07 1.49
C VAL A 42 -3.93 8.43 2.82
N ILE A 43 -2.60 8.34 2.92
CA ILE A 43 -1.85 8.70 4.13
C ILE A 43 -2.16 10.14 4.55
N ARG A 44 -2.12 11.07 3.60
CA ARG A 44 -2.36 12.50 3.84
C ARG A 44 -3.78 12.78 4.32
N THR A 45 -4.77 12.11 3.74
CA THR A 45 -6.20 12.42 3.96
C THR A 45 -6.75 11.75 5.20
N THR A 46 -6.33 10.51 5.49
CA THR A 46 -6.90 9.71 6.59
C THR A 46 -5.94 9.50 7.75
N GLY A 47 -4.64 9.73 7.56
CA GLY A 47 -3.61 9.31 8.50
C GLY A 47 -3.39 7.80 8.55
N PHE A 48 -4.07 7.01 7.70
CA PHE A 48 -3.81 5.59 7.54
C PHE A 48 -2.36 5.39 7.07
N MET A 49 -1.62 4.45 7.67
CA MET A 49 -0.18 4.24 7.38
C MET A 49 0.72 5.46 7.65
N LYS A 50 0.29 6.44 8.45
CA LYS A 50 1.16 7.55 8.85
C LYS A 50 2.41 7.03 9.57
N GLY A 51 3.58 7.46 9.11
CA GLY A 51 4.88 7.01 9.63
C GLY A 51 5.39 5.68 9.05
N LEU A 52 4.67 5.06 8.12
CA LEU A 52 5.13 3.82 7.46
C LEU A 52 6.34 4.04 6.54
N TYR A 53 6.33 5.17 5.82
CA TYR A 53 7.36 5.55 4.86
C TYR A 53 8.18 6.70 5.42
N VAL A 54 9.48 6.66 5.16
CA VAL A 54 10.36 7.80 5.46
C VAL A 54 10.14 8.92 4.44
N GLU A 55 10.59 10.14 4.75
CA GLU A 55 10.37 11.32 3.89
C GLU A 55 10.92 11.15 2.46
N THR A 56 12.01 10.39 2.30
CA THR A 56 12.58 10.10 0.99
C THR A 56 11.64 9.21 0.16
N GLU A 57 11.05 8.18 0.77
CA GLU A 57 10.09 7.26 0.14
C GLU A 57 8.75 7.93 -0.20
N MET A 58 8.38 8.99 0.53
CA MET A 58 7.18 9.80 0.24
C MET A 58 7.32 10.66 -1.03
N LYS A 59 8.52 10.72 -1.64
CA LYS A 59 8.75 11.35 -2.95
C LYS A 59 8.93 10.25 -3.99
N SER A 60 7.98 10.12 -4.93
CA SER A 60 8.00 9.07 -5.95
C SER A 60 9.29 9.03 -6.77
N ASP A 61 9.92 10.19 -6.98
CA ASP A 61 11.16 10.31 -7.74
C ASP A 61 12.34 9.64 -7.05
N ASN A 62 12.24 9.33 -5.76
CA ASN A 62 13.27 8.58 -5.04
C ASN A 62 13.05 7.06 -5.09
N VAL A 63 11.90 6.57 -5.60
CA VAL A 63 11.55 5.14 -5.65
C VAL A 63 11.59 4.67 -7.11
N LYS A 64 12.79 4.52 -7.66
CA LYS A 64 13.00 4.31 -9.10
C LYS A 64 13.22 2.85 -9.49
N ASP A 65 14.10 2.16 -8.79
CA ASP A 65 14.49 0.80 -9.12
C ASP A 65 13.40 -0.22 -8.74
N LYS A 66 13.51 -1.40 -9.31
CA LYS A 66 12.51 -2.46 -9.16
C LYS A 66 12.37 -2.90 -7.71
N ASP A 67 13.48 -3.03 -6.98
CA ASP A 67 13.49 -3.54 -5.62
C ASP A 67 12.93 -2.53 -4.63
N ALA A 68 13.24 -1.24 -4.80
CA ALA A 68 12.63 -0.15 -4.05
C ALA A 68 11.11 -0.09 -4.25
N LYS A 69 10.62 -0.27 -5.48
CA LYS A 69 9.18 -0.33 -5.77
C LYS A 69 8.50 -1.53 -5.10
N ILE A 70 9.15 -2.70 -5.13
CA ILE A 70 8.68 -3.91 -4.45
C ILE A 70 8.61 -3.68 -2.95
N ALA A 71 9.66 -3.14 -2.33
CA ALA A 71 9.72 -2.86 -0.91
C ALA A 71 8.64 -1.84 -0.49
N PHE A 72 8.45 -0.78 -1.29
CA PHE A 72 7.41 0.22 -1.05
C PHE A 72 6.01 -0.41 -1.00
N LEU A 73 5.67 -1.25 -1.97
CA LEU A 73 4.38 -1.94 -2.00
C LEU A 73 4.24 -2.97 -0.87
N GLN A 74 5.30 -3.74 -0.59
CA GLN A 74 5.29 -4.75 0.48
C GLN A 74 4.99 -4.13 1.84
N LYS A 75 5.58 -2.97 2.17
CA LYS A 75 5.29 -2.23 3.41
C LYS A 75 3.81 -1.92 3.56
N ALA A 76 3.17 -1.37 2.52
CA ALA A 76 1.74 -1.07 2.56
C ALA A 76 0.91 -2.36 2.70
N MET A 77 1.22 -3.38 1.91
CA MET A 77 0.51 -4.66 1.95
C MET A 77 0.55 -5.31 3.33
N ASP A 78 1.70 -5.30 3.99
CA ASP A 78 1.86 -5.84 5.34
C ASP A 78 0.96 -5.12 6.35
N VAL A 79 0.89 -3.78 6.29
CA VAL A 79 -0.01 -3.01 7.14
C VAL A 79 -1.47 -3.31 6.83
N VAL A 80 -1.84 -3.42 5.56
CA VAL A 80 -3.21 -3.76 5.17
C VAL A 80 -3.60 -5.13 5.73
N MET A 81 -2.77 -6.15 5.55
CA MET A 81 -3.05 -7.51 6.07
C MET A 81 -3.13 -7.52 7.60
N LEU A 82 -2.26 -6.80 8.28
CA LEU A 82 -2.28 -6.68 9.74
C LEU A 82 -3.57 -6.02 10.25
N VAL A 83 -4.04 -5.00 9.55
CA VAL A 83 -5.21 -4.20 9.96
C VAL A 83 -6.52 -4.88 9.58
N SER A 84 -6.59 -5.46 8.39
CA SER A 84 -7.78 -6.17 7.90
C SER A 84 -7.95 -7.53 8.57
N GLY A 85 -6.85 -8.17 8.99
CA GLY A 85 -6.84 -9.58 9.40
C GLY A 85 -7.06 -10.54 8.23
N GLU A 86 -7.03 -10.05 6.99
CA GLU A 86 -7.31 -10.79 5.77
C GLU A 86 -6.05 -10.87 4.89
N PRO A 87 -5.71 -12.04 4.33
CA PRO A 87 -4.58 -12.17 3.42
C PRO A 87 -4.84 -11.44 2.09
N LEU A 88 -3.77 -10.98 1.44
CA LEU A 88 -3.83 -10.37 0.11
C LEU A 88 -3.31 -11.32 -0.96
N SER A 89 -4.06 -11.45 -2.06
CA SER A 89 -3.65 -12.24 -3.23
C SER A 89 -2.64 -11.53 -4.14
N ALA A 90 -2.56 -10.20 -4.04
CA ALA A 90 -1.65 -9.38 -4.83
C ALA A 90 -0.19 -9.64 -4.47
N LYS A 91 0.73 -9.50 -5.44
CA LYS A 91 2.17 -9.69 -5.21
C LYS A 91 2.92 -8.45 -5.69
N PRO A 92 3.77 -7.81 -4.87
CA PRO A 92 4.49 -6.59 -5.26
C PRO A 92 5.23 -6.70 -6.58
N ALA A 93 5.98 -7.80 -6.80
CA ALA A 93 6.72 -8.00 -8.05
C ALA A 93 5.81 -8.07 -9.29
N ARG A 94 4.58 -8.59 -9.15
CA ARG A 94 3.60 -8.68 -10.23
C ARG A 94 2.96 -7.33 -10.52
N ILE A 95 2.66 -6.55 -9.48
CA ILE A 95 2.19 -5.17 -9.60
C ILE A 95 3.24 -4.30 -10.30
N VAL A 96 4.51 -4.37 -9.88
CA VAL A 96 5.61 -3.60 -10.49
C VAL A 96 5.82 -3.96 -11.96
N ALA A 97 5.62 -5.23 -12.32
CA ALA A 97 5.66 -5.69 -13.70
C ALA A 97 4.40 -5.32 -14.52
N GLY A 98 3.39 -4.71 -13.92
CA GLY A 98 2.14 -4.33 -14.59
C GLY A 98 1.22 -5.53 -14.88
N HIS A 99 1.34 -6.61 -14.11
CA HIS A 99 0.49 -7.79 -14.20
C HIS A 99 -0.57 -7.82 -13.11
N GLU A 100 -1.62 -8.62 -13.33
CA GLU A 100 -2.70 -8.88 -12.37
C GLU A 100 -3.36 -7.59 -11.84
N PRO A 101 -3.85 -6.70 -12.74
CA PRO A 101 -4.45 -5.44 -12.34
C PRO A 101 -5.71 -5.63 -11.47
N GLU A 102 -6.44 -6.72 -11.63
CA GLU A 102 -7.54 -7.10 -10.75
C GLU A 102 -7.09 -7.25 -9.28
N LYS A 103 -5.98 -7.94 -9.02
CA LYS A 103 -5.42 -8.09 -7.67
C LYS A 103 -4.89 -6.77 -7.13
N THR A 104 -4.34 -5.93 -8.01
CA THR A 104 -3.93 -4.57 -7.64
C THR A 104 -5.14 -3.75 -7.18
N ASN A 105 -6.29 -3.90 -7.86
CA ASN A 105 -7.51 -3.23 -7.47
C ASN A 105 -8.11 -3.78 -6.17
N GLU A 106 -8.02 -5.08 -5.93
CA GLU A 106 -8.41 -5.68 -4.64
C GLU A 106 -7.58 -5.10 -3.48
N LEU A 107 -6.28 -4.89 -3.66
CA LEU A 107 -5.44 -4.17 -2.69
C LEU A 107 -5.97 -2.74 -2.44
N LEU A 108 -6.28 -1.98 -3.49
CA LEU A 108 -6.83 -0.63 -3.35
C LEU A 108 -8.17 -0.61 -2.59
N GLN A 109 -9.04 -1.59 -2.85
CA GLN A 109 -10.31 -1.76 -2.15
C GLN A 109 -10.10 -2.12 -0.68
N ALA A 110 -9.12 -2.98 -0.37
CA ALA A 110 -8.76 -3.35 1.00
C ALA A 110 -8.22 -2.13 1.79
N ILE A 111 -7.39 -1.30 1.16
CA ILE A 111 -6.94 -0.02 1.75
C ILE A 111 -8.13 0.87 2.07
N ALA A 112 -9.07 1.04 1.13
CA ALA A 112 -10.27 1.85 1.35
C ALA A 112 -11.12 1.31 2.51
N LYS A 113 -11.33 -0.01 2.58
CA LYS A 113 -12.03 -0.68 3.69
C LYS A 113 -11.36 -0.39 5.03
N CYS A 114 -10.02 -0.50 5.10
CA CYS A 114 -9.26 -0.20 6.31
C CYS A 114 -9.40 1.27 6.75
N CYS A 115 -9.47 2.21 5.80
CA CYS A 115 -9.65 3.63 6.09
C CYS A 115 -11.07 3.96 6.60
N LEU A 116 -12.09 3.30 6.06
CA LEU A 116 -13.49 3.58 6.38
C LEU A 116 -13.94 2.92 7.68
N ASN A 117 -13.37 1.77 8.03
CA ASN A 117 -13.57 1.14 9.32
C ASN A 117 -12.75 1.91 10.36
N LYS A 118 -13.41 2.64 11.28
CA LYS A 118 -12.84 3.53 12.32
C LYS A 118 -11.94 2.83 13.36
N VAL A 119 -11.05 1.94 12.97
CA VAL A 119 -10.02 1.43 13.86
C VAL A 119 -9.02 2.56 14.08
N CYS A 120 -8.90 3.04 15.30
CA CYS A 120 -7.86 3.99 15.66
C CYS A 120 -6.51 3.25 15.61
N LEU A 121 -5.72 3.49 14.57
CA LEU A 121 -4.59 2.66 14.16
C LEU A 121 -3.25 3.01 14.84
N PHE A 122 -3.25 4.02 15.71
CA PHE A 122 -2.04 4.49 16.36
C PHE A 122 -1.34 3.40 17.19
N GLY A 123 -2.09 2.46 17.78
CA GLY A 123 -1.53 1.40 18.63
C GLY A 123 -0.96 0.19 17.88
N LYS A 124 -1.51 -0.19 16.71
CA LYS A 124 -1.11 -1.45 16.04
C LYS A 124 0.15 -1.31 15.17
N ILE A 125 0.38 -0.14 14.57
CA ILE A 125 1.53 0.08 13.68
C ILE A 125 2.83 0.23 14.48
N HIS A 126 2.79 0.88 15.64
CA HIS A 126 3.98 1.13 16.46
C HIS A 126 4.63 -0.16 16.97
N VAL A 127 3.83 -1.16 17.37
CA VAL A 127 4.33 -2.43 17.92
C VAL A 127 5.03 -3.27 16.85
N HIS A 128 4.53 -3.30 15.61
CA HIS A 128 5.09 -4.18 14.57
C HIS A 128 6.29 -3.58 13.84
N VAL A 129 6.32 -2.26 13.63
CA VAL A 129 7.50 -1.57 13.05
C VAL A 129 8.71 -1.71 13.98
N HIS A 130 8.49 -1.65 15.29
CA HIS A 130 9.55 -1.89 16.26
C HIS A 130 9.98 -3.37 16.27
N ALA A 131 9.03 -4.33 16.26
CA ALA A 131 9.34 -5.76 16.24
C ALA A 131 10.19 -6.21 15.03
N ARG A 132 9.94 -5.68 13.82
CA ARG A 132 10.78 -6.00 12.65
C ARG A 132 12.17 -5.37 12.69
N SER A 133 12.34 -4.26 13.41
CA SER A 133 13.65 -3.62 13.60
C SER A 133 14.53 -4.39 14.59
N TYR A 134 13.96 -5.16 15.52
CA TYR A 134 14.73 -6.01 16.43
C TYR A 134 15.24 -7.29 15.76
N THR A 135 14.47 -7.89 14.84
CA THR A 135 14.89 -9.12 14.16
C THR A 135 16.11 -8.90 13.24
N THR A 136 16.29 -7.71 12.68
CA THR A 136 17.49 -7.37 11.90
C THR A 136 18.69 -7.02 12.77
N TYR A 137 18.49 -6.58 14.02
CA TYR A 137 19.58 -6.30 14.96
C TYR A 137 20.15 -7.56 15.64
N THR A 138 19.33 -8.61 15.79
CA THR A 138 19.77 -9.89 16.39
C THR A 138 20.59 -10.77 15.45
N HIS A 139 20.73 -10.43 14.17
CA HIS A 139 21.50 -11.21 13.19
C HIS A 139 22.79 -10.51 12.72
N MET A 140 23.37 -9.65 13.56
CA MET A 140 24.72 -9.09 13.35
C MET A 140 25.64 -9.22 14.57
N ASN A 141 25.22 -9.90 15.66
CA ASN A 141 26.01 -9.95 16.90
C ASN A 141 26.31 -11.36 17.44
N THR A 142 26.28 -12.38 16.58
CA THR A 142 26.71 -13.75 16.94
C THR A 142 27.78 -14.25 15.99
N HIS A 143 28.94 -13.61 15.99
CA HIS A 143 30.21 -14.22 15.59
C HIS A 143 31.35 -13.54 16.37
N THR A 144 31.52 -13.98 17.60
CA THR A 144 32.85 -14.23 18.16
C THR A 144 33.33 -15.60 17.71
#